data_AF-A0A1Q7JHU1-F1
#
_entry.id   AF-A0A1Q7JHU1-F1
#
_cell.length_a   1.000
_cell.length_b   1.000
_cell.length_c   1.000
_cell.angle_alpha   90.00
_cell.angle_beta   90.00
_cell.angle_gamma   90.00
#
_symmetry.space_group_name_H-M   'P 1'
#
loop_
_entity.id
_entity.type
_entity.pdbx_description
1 polymer ?
#
loop_
_entity_poly.entity_id
_entity_poly.type
_entity_poly.pdbx_seq_one_letter_code
_entity_poly.pdbx_strand_id
1 'polypeptide(L)'
;MREGRRRGYHARMEAFLKRVAYGWHGPILVDQGFLSHLGWAFAVPLFGFWLGGRRWLRIAALAWIASAVWRELVEEALDTTTISDLVARIAPVLLLVAIDAVRTPPPATQAS
;
A
#
# COMPACT_ATOMS: atom_id res chain seq x y z
N MET A 1 29.44 12.87 -24.52
CA MET A 1 28.77 13.90 -23.68
C MET A 1 27.26 13.66 -23.50
N ARG A 2 26.79 12.45 -23.11
CA ARG A 2 25.34 12.19 -22.88
C ARG A 2 24.99 11.54 -21.53
N GLU A 3 25.96 11.06 -20.75
CA GLU A 3 25.69 10.35 -19.48
C GLU A 3 25.51 11.24 -18.24
N GLY A 4 26.09 12.44 -18.21
CA GLY A 4 25.98 13.35 -17.06
C GLY A 4 24.55 13.86 -16.82
N ARG A 5 23.73 13.98 -17.88
CA ARG A 5 22.36 14.49 -17.77
C ARG A 5 21.38 13.49 -17.12
N ARG A 6 21.56 12.18 -17.31
CA ARG A 6 20.66 11.17 -16.69
C ARG A 6 20.84 11.09 -15.18
N ARG A 7 22.08 11.15 -14.67
CA ARG A 7 22.34 11.10 -13.22
C ARG A 7 21.77 12.32 -12.47
N GLY A 8 21.85 13.51 -13.08
CA GLY A 8 21.28 14.73 -12.50
C GLY A 8 19.75 14.71 -12.40
N TYR A 9 19.07 14.10 -13.39
CA TYR A 9 17.61 13.90 -13.33
C TYR A 9 17.21 12.90 -12.25
N HIS A 10 17.94 11.79 -12.11
CA HIS A 10 17.71 10.83 -11.02
C HIS A 10 17.95 11.46 -9.65
N ALA A 11 19.03 12.21 -9.46
CA ALA A 11 19.33 12.88 -8.20
C ALA A 11 18.29 13.97 -7.84
N ARG A 12 17.76 14.70 -8.83
CA ARG A 12 16.69 15.68 -8.61
C ARG A 12 15.35 15.01 -8.32
N MET A 13 15.02 13.92 -9.03
CA MET A 13 13.83 13.13 -8.77
C MET A 13 13.91 12.49 -7.37
N GLU A 14 15.07 11.96 -7.00
CA GLU A 14 15.31 11.38 -5.68
C GLU A 14 15.25 12.44 -4.57
N ALA A 15 15.82 13.64 -4.79
CA ALA A 15 15.71 14.74 -3.84
C ALA A 15 14.27 15.27 -3.71
N PHE A 16 13.53 15.32 -4.81
CA PHE A 16 12.11 15.68 -4.81
C PHE A 16 11.26 14.62 -4.11
N LEU A 17 11.46 13.33 -4.43
CA LEU A 17 10.80 12.22 -3.76
C LEU A 17 11.14 12.17 -2.28
N LYS A 18 12.41 12.40 -1.90
CA LYS A 18 12.81 12.50 -0.49
C LYS A 18 12.15 13.70 0.19
N ARG A 19 11.99 14.83 -0.51
CA ARG A 19 11.30 16.00 0.05
C ARG A 19 9.79 15.82 0.12
N VAL A 20 9.18 15.07 -0.78
CA VAL A 20 7.75 14.72 -0.73
C VAL A 20 7.49 13.62 0.31
N ALA A 21 8.38 12.65 0.43
CA ALA A 21 8.27 11.54 1.38
C ALA A 21 8.69 11.91 2.82
N TYR A 22 9.65 12.82 2.99
CA TYR A 22 10.23 13.19 4.30
C TYR A 22 10.16 14.68 4.63
N GLY A 23 9.75 15.54 3.71
CA GLY A 23 9.92 16.99 3.86
C GLY A 23 8.83 17.71 4.64
N TRP A 24 7.74 17.04 5.02
CA TRP A 24 6.73 17.63 5.91
C TRP A 24 6.85 17.10 7.35
N HIS A 25 7.35 15.88 7.52
CA HIS A 25 7.60 15.25 8.82
C HIS A 25 8.93 14.51 8.67
N GLY A 26 9.98 14.96 9.36
CA GLY A 26 11.26 14.25 9.32
C GLY A 26 11.10 12.77 9.68
N PRO A 27 12.12 11.92 9.46
CA PRO A 27 12.12 10.49 9.81
C PRO A 27 11.94 10.18 11.31
N ILE A 28 11.61 11.19 12.11
CA ILE A 28 11.47 11.23 13.56
C ILE A 28 10.00 11.45 13.99
N LEU A 29 9.11 11.94 13.10
CA LEU A 29 7.70 12.26 13.44
C LEU A 29 6.67 11.48 12.64
N VAL A 30 7.06 10.77 11.57
CA VAL A 30 6.20 9.74 11.01
C VAL A 30 6.40 8.51 11.86
N ASP A 31 5.34 8.11 12.58
CA ASP A 31 5.33 6.88 13.34
C ASP A 31 5.92 5.75 12.47
N GLN A 32 7.07 5.23 12.88
CA GLN A 32 7.73 4.16 12.14
C GLN A 32 6.82 2.93 12.02
N GLY A 33 5.92 2.75 13.00
CA GLY A 33 4.81 1.81 12.91
C GLY A 33 3.97 2.06 11.66
N PHE A 34 3.47 3.28 11.48
CA PHE A 34 2.63 3.66 10.34
C PHE A 34 3.30 3.41 8.97
N LEU A 35 4.54 3.87 8.77
CA LEU A 35 5.24 3.63 7.49
C LEU A 35 5.55 2.16 7.25
N SER A 36 5.89 1.42 8.31
CA SER A 36 6.09 -0.02 8.21
C SER A 36 4.78 -0.72 7.83
N HIS A 37 3.65 -0.32 8.41
CA HIS A 37 2.33 -0.86 8.09
C HIS A 37 1.95 -0.57 6.63
N LEU A 38 2.21 0.64 6.13
CA LEU A 38 2.00 0.96 4.72
C LEU A 38 2.87 0.07 3.82
N GLY A 39 4.16 -0.08 4.16
CA GLY A 39 5.08 -0.93 3.40
C GLY A 39 4.61 -2.39 3.34
N TRP A 40 4.22 -2.94 4.48
CA TRP A 40 3.71 -4.32 4.57
C TRP A 40 2.35 -4.50 3.89
N ALA A 41 1.46 -3.51 3.99
CA ALA A 41 0.17 -3.52 3.32
C ALA A 41 0.29 -3.54 1.79
N PHE A 42 1.37 -2.99 1.22
CA PHE A 42 1.68 -3.20 -0.20
C PHE A 42 2.42 -4.52 -0.45
N ALA A 43 3.40 -4.86 0.38
CA ALA A 43 4.26 -6.01 0.16
C ALA A 43 3.50 -7.35 0.21
N VAL A 44 2.60 -7.54 1.18
CA VAL A 44 1.89 -8.81 1.38
C VAL A 44 0.97 -9.16 0.19
N PRO A 45 0.09 -8.27 -0.30
CA PRO A 45 -0.74 -8.57 -1.47
C PRO A 45 0.08 -8.72 -2.76
N LEU A 46 1.15 -7.95 -2.92
CA LEU A 46 2.05 -8.08 -4.08
C LEU A 46 2.83 -9.40 -4.06
N PHE A 47 3.25 -9.86 -2.87
CA PHE A 47 3.88 -11.16 -2.71
C PHE A 47 2.87 -12.29 -3.01
N GLY A 48 1.63 -12.17 -2.55
CA GLY A 48 0.54 -13.06 -2.96
C GLY A 48 0.35 -13.08 -4.48
N PHE A 49 0.34 -11.91 -5.12
CA PHE A 49 0.29 -11.81 -6.58
C PHE A 49 1.46 -12.51 -7.27
N TRP A 50 2.67 -12.37 -6.74
CA TRP A 50 3.85 -13.03 -7.29
C TRP A 50 3.77 -14.56 -7.18
N LEU A 51 3.23 -15.09 -6.08
CA LEU A 51 3.12 -16.54 -5.85
C LEU A 51 2.06 -17.24 -6.71
N GLY A 52 0.91 -16.59 -6.96
CA GLY A 52 -0.19 -17.27 -7.65
C GLY A 52 -1.13 -16.33 -8.41
N GLY A 53 -0.61 -15.19 -8.84
CA GLY A 53 -1.32 -14.21 -9.64
C GLY A 53 -2.50 -13.58 -8.92
N ARG A 54 -3.52 -13.19 -9.68
CA ARG A 54 -4.65 -12.37 -9.19
C ARG A 54 -5.46 -13.01 -8.07
N ARG A 55 -5.67 -14.34 -8.14
CA ARG A 55 -6.43 -15.05 -7.09
C ARG A 55 -5.73 -14.90 -5.74
N TRP A 56 -4.41 -15.07 -5.73
CA TRP A 56 -3.60 -14.95 -4.53
C TRP A 56 -3.42 -13.50 -4.07
N LEU A 57 -3.42 -12.52 -4.97
CA LEU A 57 -3.52 -11.10 -4.61
C LEU A 57 -4.78 -10.83 -3.78
N ARG A 58 -5.94 -11.33 -4.21
CA ARG A 58 -7.21 -11.14 -3.48
C ARG A 58 -7.22 -11.87 -2.15
N ILE A 59 -6.71 -13.09 -2.10
CA ILE A 59 -6.62 -13.88 -0.85
C ILE A 59 -5.70 -13.17 0.16
N ALA A 60 -4.50 -12.75 -0.27
CA ALA A 60 -3.56 -12.04 0.59
C ALA A 60 -4.10 -10.67 1.03
N ALA A 61 -4.79 -9.95 0.14
CA ALA A 61 -5.48 -8.72 0.47
C ALA A 61 -6.56 -8.90 1.55
N LEU A 62 -7.43 -9.91 1.40
CA LEU A 62 -8.46 -10.22 2.39
C LEU A 62 -7.85 -10.66 3.73
N ALA A 63 -6.81 -11.49 3.70
CA ALA A 63 -6.10 -11.91 4.90
C ALA A 63 -5.47 -10.71 5.64
N TRP A 64 -4.88 -9.76 4.92
CA TRP A 64 -4.35 -8.54 5.51
C TRP A 64 -5.43 -7.68 6.16
N ILE A 65 -6.57 -7.48 5.47
CA ILE A 65 -7.70 -6.73 6.02
C ILE A 65 -8.24 -7.40 7.29
N ALA A 66 -8.43 -8.73 7.27
CA ALA A 66 -8.86 -9.48 8.43
C ALA A 66 -7.87 -9.35 9.60
N SER A 67 -6.56 -9.40 9.33
CA SER A 67 -5.52 -9.19 10.34
C SER A 67 -5.56 -7.78 10.92
N ALA A 68 -5.77 -6.75 10.11
CA ALA A 68 -5.87 -5.36 10.57
C ALA A 68 -7.10 -5.17 11.46
N VAL A 69 -8.26 -5.69 11.04
CA VAL A 69 -9.51 -5.64 11.82
C VAL A 69 -9.39 -6.41 13.13
N TRP A 70 -8.81 -7.61 13.11
CA TRP A 70 -8.59 -8.40 14.33
C TRP A 70 -7.74 -7.64 15.34
N ARG A 71 -6.66 -7.00 14.86
CA ARG A 71 -5.74 -6.25 15.71
C ARG A 71 -6.42 -5.07 16.39
N GLU A 72 -7.17 -4.27 15.62
CA GLU A 72 -7.92 -3.14 16.17
C GLU A 72 -9.01 -3.57 17.18
N LEU A 73 -9.69 -4.69 16.91
CA LEU A 73 -10.76 -5.18 17.78
C LEU A 73 -10.26 -5.83 19.07
N VAL A 74 -9.08 -6.46 19.06
CA VAL A 74 -8.61 -7.32 20.15
C VAL A 74 -7.44 -6.70 20.93
N GLU A 75 -6.54 -5.99 20.25
CA GLU A 75 -5.33 -5.41 20.88
C GLU A 75 -5.50 -3.93 21.24
N GLU A 76 -6.15 -3.13 20.39
CA GLU A 76 -6.21 -1.66 20.52
C GLU A 76 -7.56 -1.13 21.10
N ALA A 77 -8.51 -2.02 21.44
CA ALA A 77 -9.71 -1.74 22.24
C ALA A 77 -10.40 -0.38 21.99
N LEU A 78 -10.85 -0.12 20.75
CA LEU A 78 -11.76 0.97 20.39
C LEU A 78 -11.35 2.37 20.90
N ASP A 79 -10.07 2.70 20.86
CA ASP A 79 -9.62 4.08 21.03
C ASP A 79 -10.22 4.99 19.94
N THR A 80 -10.36 6.29 20.23
CA THR A 80 -11.01 7.25 19.31
C THR A 80 -10.34 7.34 17.92
N THR A 81 -9.09 6.88 17.79
CA THR A 81 -8.32 6.85 16.53
C THR A 81 -8.39 5.52 15.77
N THR A 82 -9.07 4.51 16.33
CA THR A 82 -9.21 3.14 15.76
C THR A 82 -9.64 3.17 14.30
N ILE A 83 -10.63 4.02 13.96
CA ILE A 83 -11.16 4.07 12.58
C ILE A 83 -10.13 4.66 11.62
N SER A 84 -9.43 5.72 12.01
CA SER A 84 -8.40 6.34 11.15
C SER A 84 -7.21 5.41 10.95
N ASP A 85 -6.79 4.68 11.98
CA ASP A 85 -5.68 3.71 11.88
C ASP A 85 -6.06 2.50 11.05
N LEU A 86 -7.28 1.98 11.22
CA LEU A 86 -7.82 0.90 10.41
C LEU A 86 -7.87 1.29 8.92
N VAL A 87 -8.39 2.48 8.61
CA VAL A 87 -8.45 2.99 7.23
C VAL A 87 -7.05 3.12 6.65
N ALA A 88 -6.08 3.63 7.41
CA ALA A 88 -4.70 3.75 6.93
C ALA A 88 -4.03 2.39 6.66
N ARG A 89 -4.33 1.37 7.47
CA ARG A 89 -3.82 0.00 7.31
C ARG A 89 -4.45 -0.74 6.12
N ILE A 90 -5.69 -0.38 5.74
CA ILE A 90 -6.46 -1.04 4.68
C ILE A 90 -6.36 -0.33 3.32
N ALA A 91 -6.29 1.01 3.30
CA ALA A 91 -6.32 1.80 2.06
C ALA A 91 -5.27 1.38 1.00
N PRO A 92 -4.00 1.06 1.35
CA PRO A 92 -3.02 0.55 0.39
C PRO A 92 -3.45 -0.73 -0.32
N VAL A 93 -4.06 -1.65 0.43
CA VAL A 93 -4.54 -2.94 -0.09
C VAL A 93 -5.70 -2.72 -1.04
N LEU A 94 -6.66 -1.88 -0.65
CA LEU A 94 -7.81 -1.55 -1.49
C LEU A 94 -7.37 -0.87 -2.79
N LEU A 95 -6.36 -0.01 -2.74
CA LEU A 95 -5.78 0.61 -3.93
C LEU A 95 -5.20 -0.45 -4.89
N LEU A 96 -4.46 -1.43 -4.38
CA LEU A 96 -3.92 -2.53 -5.20
C LEU A 96 -5.04 -3.36 -5.84
N VAL A 97 -6.07 -3.72 -5.07
CA VAL A 97 -7.21 -4.49 -5.58
C VAL A 97 -8.01 -3.69 -6.59
N ALA A 98 -8.21 -2.39 -6.38
CA ALA A 98 -8.89 -1.50 -7.31
C ALA A 98 -8.11 -1.37 -8.62
N ILE A 99 -6.78 -1.23 -8.56
CA ILE A 99 -5.92 -1.21 -9.76
C ILE A 99 -6.03 -2.54 -10.52
N ASP A 100 -6.01 -3.68 -9.83
CA ASP A 100 -6.22 -5.00 -10.46
C ASP A 100 -7.59 -5.07 -11.13
N ALA A 101 -8.66 -4.60 -10.47
CA ALA A 101 -10.02 -4.61 -11.01
C ALA A 101 -10.16 -3.70 -12.24
N VAL A 102 -9.59 -2.49 -12.23
CA VAL A 102 -9.65 -1.55 -13.36
C VAL A 102 -8.85 -2.04 -14.56
N ARG A 103 -7.66 -2.60 -14.32
CA ARG A 103 -6.83 -3.16 -15.40
C ARG A 103 -7.43 -4.43 -15.97
N THR A 104 -8.35 -5.05 -15.25
CA THR A 104 -8.82 -6.40 -15.53
C THR A 104 -10.32 -6.46 -15.31
N PRO A 105 -11.09 -5.71 -16.13
CA PRO A 105 -12.52 -5.73 -16.04
C PRO A 105 -13.00 -7.19 -16.16
N PRO A 106 -14.00 -7.60 -15.36
CA PRO A 106 -14.58 -8.92 -15.52
C PRO A 106 -14.97 -9.11 -16.99
N PRO A 107 -14.83 -10.32 -17.55
CA PRO A 107 -15.36 -10.58 -18.88
C PRO A 107 -16.81 -10.14 -18.84
N ALA A 108 -17.18 -9.19 -19.71
CA ALA A 108 -18.55 -8.74 -19.82
C ALA A 108 -19.40 -10.01 -19.89
N THR A 109 -20.28 -10.21 -18.91
CA THR A 109 -21.27 -11.27 -18.96
C THR A 109 -22.02 -11.01 -20.26
N GLN A 110 -21.65 -11.74 -21.31
CA GLN A 110 -22.38 -11.77 -22.56
C GLN A 110 -23.66 -12.52 -22.21
N ALA A 111 -24.59 -11.79 -21.58
CA ALA A 111 -26.00 -12.12 -21.56
C ALA A 111 -26.41 -12.14 -23.03
N SER A 112 -26.33 -13.33 -23.60
CA SER A 112 -27.00 -13.71 -24.84
C SER A 112 -28.44 -14.05 -24.50
#